data_AF-A0A519M497-F1
#
_entry.id   AF-A0A519M497-F1
#
_cell.length_a   1.000
_cell.length_b   1.000
_cell.length_c   1.000
_cell.angle_alpha   90.00
_cell.angle_beta   90.00
_cell.angle_gamma   90.00
#
_symmetry.space_group_name_H-M   'P 1'
#
loop_
_entity.id
_entity.type
_entity.pdbx_description
1 polymer ?
#
loop_
_entity_poly.entity_id
_entity_poly.type
_entity_poly.pdbx_seq_one_letter_code
_entity_poly.pdbx_strand_id
1 'polypeptide(L)'
;MNFKIKFLTFLFVIFGINTYSQTKTKASYNYLLYLPKDYANGTKKYPLVIYLHGGSQKGNDLNKLKIYGLPYLVEKGQNFDFIIASPQCPDNRYWSTENWFESLYAELNSKYRIDTDRIYLTGVSMGGYGTFITALDFPDKFAAIVPLCGGVNDSDLTRICNLSKIPVWAFHGTADDKIPFSETERIEKALESCESNKNFKFTPLENEGHGIEYLYQTKPEIYQWILNQKK
;
A
#
# COMPACT_ATOMS: atom_id res chain seq x y z
N MET A 1 31.93 3.05 -66.87
CA MET A 1 32.24 3.43 -65.47
C MET A 1 31.12 2.87 -64.60
N ASN A 2 31.32 1.69 -64.01
CA ASN A 2 30.27 0.93 -63.31
C ASN A 2 30.21 1.33 -61.83
N PHE A 3 29.16 2.06 -61.42
CA PHE A 3 28.88 2.31 -60.01
C PHE A 3 28.11 1.12 -59.41
N LYS A 4 28.78 0.32 -58.58
CA LYS A 4 28.13 -0.68 -57.72
C LYS A 4 27.66 0.03 -56.43
N ILE A 5 26.34 0.14 -56.25
CA ILE A 5 25.72 0.55 -54.98
C ILE A 5 25.81 -0.64 -54.02
N LYS A 6 26.58 -0.51 -52.94
CA LYS A 6 26.61 -1.49 -51.84
C LYS A 6 25.40 -1.23 -50.93
N PHE A 7 24.48 -2.18 -50.86
CA PHE A 7 23.45 -2.23 -49.82
C PHE A 7 24.13 -2.53 -48.48
N LEU A 8 24.00 -1.63 -47.51
CA LEU A 8 24.46 -1.83 -46.13
C LEU A 8 23.28 -2.37 -45.31
N THR A 9 23.27 -3.67 -45.06
CA THR A 9 22.24 -4.31 -44.23
C THR A 9 22.52 -3.98 -42.77
N PHE A 10 21.68 -3.16 -42.14
CA PHE A 10 21.72 -2.91 -40.70
C PHE A 10 21.11 -4.12 -39.98
N LEU A 11 21.94 -4.90 -39.28
CA LEU A 11 21.49 -5.94 -38.37
C LEU A 11 21.00 -5.25 -37.08
N PHE A 12 19.68 -5.15 -36.89
CA PHE A 12 19.11 -4.76 -35.61
C PHE A 12 19.22 -5.93 -34.64
N VAL A 13 20.19 -5.88 -33.73
CA VAL A 13 20.25 -6.78 -32.58
C VAL A 13 19.19 -6.31 -31.58
N ILE A 14 18.05 -7.00 -31.54
CA ILE A 14 17.08 -6.86 -30.46
C ILE A 14 17.71 -7.47 -29.21
N PHE A 15 18.22 -6.62 -28.32
CA PHE A 15 18.46 -7.01 -26.94
C PHE A 15 17.09 -7.20 -26.29
N GLY A 16 16.65 -8.45 -26.17
CA GLY A 16 15.50 -8.79 -25.33
C GLY A 16 15.80 -8.35 -23.90
N ILE A 17 15.09 -7.33 -23.42
CA ILE A 17 15.10 -6.95 -22.02
C ILE A 17 14.36 -8.06 -21.29
N ASN A 18 15.09 -9.04 -20.77
CA ASN A 18 14.53 -10.01 -19.83
C ASN A 18 14.19 -9.25 -18.54
N THR A 19 12.95 -8.78 -18.44
CA THR A 19 12.40 -8.31 -17.17
C THR A 19 12.32 -9.51 -16.25
N TYR A 20 13.32 -9.67 -15.38
CA TYR A 20 13.23 -10.59 -14.24
C TYR A 20 12.16 -10.06 -13.28
N SER A 21 10.90 -10.41 -13.53
CA SER A 21 9.88 -10.37 -12.48
C SER A 21 10.23 -11.51 -11.53
N GLN A 22 11.03 -11.21 -10.49
CA GLN A 22 11.25 -12.17 -9.41
C GLN A 22 9.90 -12.40 -8.71
N THR A 23 9.27 -13.55 -8.98
CA THR A 23 8.04 -13.95 -8.31
C THR A 23 8.35 -14.12 -6.82
N LYS A 24 7.81 -13.22 -5.98
CA LYS A 24 8.01 -13.27 -4.52
C LYS A 24 7.43 -14.58 -3.97
N THR A 25 8.15 -15.22 -3.05
CA THR A 25 7.66 -16.43 -2.38
C THR A 25 6.42 -16.10 -1.55
N LYS A 26 5.38 -16.94 -1.65
CA LYS A 26 4.15 -16.79 -0.87
C LYS A 26 4.44 -16.99 0.63
N ALA A 27 3.90 -16.11 1.47
CA ALA A 27 4.07 -16.15 2.93
C ALA A 27 2.73 -15.96 3.65
N SER A 28 2.62 -16.45 4.89
CA SER A 28 1.45 -16.24 5.75
C SER A 28 1.89 -15.59 7.06
N TYR A 29 1.22 -14.50 7.43
CA TYR A 29 1.52 -13.72 8.64
C TYR A 29 0.34 -13.77 9.61
N ASN A 30 0.65 -13.85 10.89
CA ASN A 30 -0.35 -13.67 11.94
C ASN A 30 -0.93 -12.25 11.87
N TYR A 31 -2.20 -12.08 12.23
CA TYR A 31 -2.87 -10.78 12.17
C TYR A 31 -3.84 -10.58 13.34
N LEU A 32 -4.06 -9.31 13.70
CA LEU A 32 -5.25 -8.92 14.47
C LEU A 32 -6.40 -8.65 13.51
N LEU A 33 -7.60 -9.04 13.93
CA LEU A 33 -8.83 -8.84 13.17
C LEU A 33 -9.87 -8.10 14.03
N TYR A 34 -10.46 -7.07 13.45
CA TYR A 34 -11.66 -6.43 13.96
C TYR A 34 -12.83 -6.69 13.03
N LEU A 35 -13.99 -7.01 13.61
CA LEU A 35 -15.26 -7.12 12.92
C LEU A 35 -16.21 -6.02 13.43
N PRO A 36 -16.97 -5.35 12.54
CA PRO A 36 -17.99 -4.39 12.94
C PRO A 36 -18.98 -4.96 13.95
N LYS A 37 -19.55 -4.11 14.82
CA LYS A 37 -20.49 -4.53 15.87
C LYS A 37 -21.72 -5.26 15.33
N ASP A 38 -22.20 -4.86 14.16
CA ASP A 38 -23.32 -5.47 13.45
C ASP A 38 -22.93 -6.70 12.62
N TYR A 39 -21.65 -7.11 12.62
CA TYR A 39 -21.17 -8.18 11.74
C TYR A 39 -21.94 -9.49 11.93
N ALA A 40 -22.22 -9.89 13.18
CA ALA A 40 -22.97 -11.12 13.46
C ALA A 40 -24.42 -11.10 12.94
N ASN A 41 -24.94 -9.91 12.60
CA ASN A 41 -26.33 -9.72 12.20
C ASN A 41 -26.43 -9.73 10.67
N GLY A 42 -27.03 -10.80 10.14
CA GLY A 42 -27.37 -10.91 8.72
C GLY A 42 -26.20 -11.26 7.79
N THR A 43 -26.39 -10.95 6.51
CA THR A 43 -25.54 -11.44 5.40
C THR A 43 -24.84 -10.33 4.64
N LYS A 44 -24.92 -9.09 5.14
CA LYS A 44 -24.25 -7.91 4.56
C LYS A 44 -22.74 -8.17 4.42
N LYS A 45 -22.19 -7.73 3.28
CA LYS A 45 -20.75 -7.64 3.03
C LYS A 45 -20.21 -6.30 3.51
N TYR A 46 -19.01 -6.30 4.07
CA TYR A 46 -18.36 -5.15 4.68
C TYR A 46 -17.12 -4.75 3.88
N PRO A 47 -16.80 -3.44 3.82
CA PRO A 47 -15.49 -3.02 3.37
C PRO A 47 -14.39 -3.64 4.23
N LEU A 48 -13.21 -3.80 3.64
CA LEU A 48 -12.01 -4.27 4.33
C LEU A 48 -10.96 -3.17 4.32
N VAL A 49 -10.42 -2.83 5.48
CA VAL A 49 -9.20 -2.03 5.63
C VAL A 49 -8.07 -2.93 6.10
N ILE A 50 -7.02 -3.03 5.30
CA ILE A 50 -5.77 -3.68 5.70
C ILE A 50 -4.83 -2.61 6.23
N TYR A 51 -4.38 -2.75 7.48
CA TYR A 51 -3.46 -1.81 8.13
C TYR A 51 -2.07 -2.43 8.27
N LEU A 52 -1.05 -1.75 7.75
CA LEU A 52 0.34 -2.15 7.82
C LEU A 52 1.10 -1.30 8.84
N HIS A 53 1.68 -1.96 9.83
CA HIS A 53 2.45 -1.31 10.88
C HIS A 53 3.83 -0.82 10.42
N GLY A 54 4.39 0.12 11.18
CA GLY A 54 5.77 0.59 11.06
C GLY A 54 6.80 -0.38 11.65
N GLY A 55 8.09 -0.10 11.48
CA GLY A 55 9.17 -1.05 11.80
C GLY A 55 9.23 -1.49 13.27
N SER A 56 8.76 -0.67 14.20
CA SER A 56 8.77 -0.94 15.65
C SER A 56 7.81 -2.05 16.09
N GLN A 57 6.79 -2.39 15.30
CA GLN A 57 5.78 -3.41 15.66
C GLN A 57 6.05 -4.78 15.01
N LYS A 58 7.22 -4.98 14.37
CA LYS A 58 7.62 -6.29 13.84
C LYS A 58 7.74 -7.37 14.93
N GLY A 59 7.61 -8.62 14.49
CA GLY A 59 7.88 -9.79 15.31
C GLY A 59 6.82 -10.87 15.19
N ASN A 60 6.61 -11.59 16.29
CA ASN A 60 5.65 -12.69 16.41
C ASN A 60 4.67 -12.52 17.58
N ASP A 61 4.71 -11.38 18.27
CA ASP A 61 3.77 -11.03 19.34
C ASP A 61 2.77 -9.98 18.84
N LEU A 62 1.53 -10.41 18.62
CA LEU A 62 0.45 -9.56 18.11
C LEU A 62 0.10 -8.40 19.06
N ASN A 63 0.47 -8.45 20.35
CA ASN A 63 0.23 -7.32 21.25
C ASN A 63 1.02 -6.08 20.84
N LYS A 64 2.17 -6.24 20.17
CA LYS A 64 2.92 -5.11 19.62
C LYS A 64 2.10 -4.28 18.63
N LEU A 65 1.17 -4.90 17.90
CA LEU A 65 0.32 -4.19 16.93
C LEU A 65 -0.62 -3.19 17.60
N LYS A 66 -0.89 -3.34 18.90
CA LYS A 66 -1.79 -2.48 19.68
C LYS A 66 -1.13 -1.23 20.24
N ILE A 67 0.15 -0.97 19.95
CA ILE A 67 0.88 0.20 20.47
C ILE A 67 0.39 1.50 19.80
N TYR A 68 0.11 1.48 18.49
CA TYR A 68 -0.43 2.60 17.72
C TYR A 68 -1.23 2.11 16.50
N GLY A 69 -1.82 3.05 15.76
CA GLY A 69 -2.58 2.77 14.54
C GLY A 69 -3.96 2.18 14.79
N LEU A 70 -4.55 1.54 13.76
CA LEU A 70 -5.93 1.05 13.86
C LEU A 70 -6.16 0.02 14.98
N PRO A 71 -5.26 -0.96 15.23
CA PRO A 71 -5.46 -1.90 16.34
C PRO A 71 -5.45 -1.22 17.71
N TYR A 72 -4.66 -0.16 17.90
CA TYR A 72 -4.69 0.64 19.13
C TYR A 72 -6.05 1.31 19.32
N LEU A 73 -6.62 1.90 18.27
CA LEU A 73 -7.93 2.55 18.35
C LEU A 73 -9.05 1.55 18.68
N VAL A 74 -9.00 0.36 18.07
CA VAL A 74 -9.91 -0.74 18.40
C VAL A 74 -9.78 -1.15 19.87
N GLU A 75 -8.55 -1.32 20.38
CA GLU A 75 -8.31 -1.63 21.79
C GLU A 75 -8.85 -0.55 22.73
N LYS A 76 -8.81 0.72 22.31
CA LYS A 76 -9.43 1.85 23.03
C LYS A 76 -10.96 1.93 22.90
N GLY A 77 -11.59 0.98 22.21
CA GLY A 77 -13.04 0.89 22.08
C GLY A 77 -13.65 1.67 20.92
N GLN A 78 -12.82 2.22 20.03
CA GLN A 78 -13.30 2.85 18.79
C GLN A 78 -13.96 1.79 17.90
N ASN A 79 -15.12 2.14 17.35
CA ASN A 79 -15.88 1.26 16.48
C ASN A 79 -15.75 1.72 15.03
N PHE A 80 -15.75 0.76 14.12
CA PHE A 80 -15.67 0.99 12.69
C PHE A 80 -16.74 0.18 11.96
N ASP A 81 -17.27 0.73 10.87
CA ASP A 81 -18.29 0.07 10.03
C ASP A 81 -17.68 -0.82 8.94
N PHE A 82 -16.39 -1.14 9.08
CA PHE A 82 -15.59 -1.96 8.17
C PHE A 82 -14.72 -2.96 8.94
N ILE A 83 -14.36 -4.05 8.27
CA ILE A 83 -13.43 -5.05 8.80
C ILE A 83 -12.03 -4.43 8.80
N ILE A 84 -11.25 -4.69 9.85
CA ILE A 84 -9.83 -4.30 9.89
C ILE A 84 -8.99 -5.56 10.04
N ALA A 85 -8.08 -5.78 9.10
CA ALA A 85 -7.05 -6.81 9.21
C ALA A 85 -5.69 -6.15 9.36
N SER A 86 -4.95 -6.50 10.42
CA SER A 86 -3.64 -5.95 10.73
C SER A 86 -2.62 -7.08 10.83
N PRO A 87 -2.00 -7.50 9.70
CA PRO A 87 -0.93 -8.50 9.73
C PRO A 87 0.29 -7.98 10.48
N GLN A 88 1.09 -8.89 11.04
CA GLN A 88 2.39 -8.60 11.64
C GLN A 88 3.52 -9.10 10.73
N CYS A 89 4.36 -8.18 10.28
CA CYS A 89 5.57 -8.50 9.54
C CYS A 89 6.64 -9.09 10.50
N PRO A 90 7.26 -10.24 10.18
CA PRO A 90 8.31 -10.84 11.01
C PRO A 90 9.58 -9.97 11.12
N ASP A 91 10.36 -10.16 12.19
CA ASP A 91 11.53 -9.32 12.50
C ASP A 91 12.58 -9.24 11.38
N ASN A 92 12.80 -10.33 10.66
CA ASN A 92 13.79 -10.43 9.57
C ASN A 92 13.22 -10.14 8.18
N ARG A 93 12.03 -9.52 8.11
CA ARG A 93 11.32 -9.21 6.86
C ARG A 93 10.96 -7.74 6.76
N TYR A 94 10.59 -7.33 5.55
CA TYR A 94 9.89 -6.11 5.22
C TYR A 94 8.63 -6.45 4.42
N TRP A 95 7.67 -5.52 4.34
CA TRP A 95 6.43 -5.70 3.57
C TRP A 95 6.65 -5.95 2.06
N SER A 96 7.86 -5.72 1.55
CA SER A 96 8.24 -5.99 0.16
C SER A 96 8.97 -7.34 -0.04
N THR A 97 9.43 -8.00 1.01
CA THR A 97 10.32 -9.18 0.91
C THR A 97 9.62 -10.41 0.33
N GLU A 98 8.34 -10.59 0.65
CA GLU A 98 7.57 -11.80 0.33
C GLU A 98 6.17 -11.42 -0.16
N ASN A 99 5.49 -12.38 -0.78
CA ASN A 99 4.08 -12.23 -1.11
C ASN A 99 3.21 -12.67 0.07
N TRP A 100 3.10 -11.79 1.07
CA TRP A 100 2.22 -11.94 2.22
C TRP A 100 0.75 -11.62 1.87
N PHE A 101 0.55 -10.69 0.92
CA PHE A 101 -0.76 -10.14 0.64
C PHE A 101 -1.72 -11.15 0.02
N GLU A 102 -1.31 -11.92 -0.99
CA GLU A 102 -2.22 -12.89 -1.62
C GLU A 102 -2.71 -13.97 -0.67
N SER A 103 -1.85 -14.42 0.25
CA SER A 103 -2.25 -15.39 1.30
C SER A 103 -3.30 -14.79 2.22
N LEU A 104 -3.02 -13.61 2.77
CA LEU A 104 -3.95 -12.92 3.67
C LEU A 104 -5.27 -12.63 2.95
N TYR A 105 -5.19 -12.11 1.72
CA TYR A 105 -6.34 -11.79 0.89
C TYR A 105 -7.24 -13.00 0.64
N ALA A 106 -6.65 -14.13 0.22
CA ALA A 106 -7.39 -15.36 -0.04
C ALA A 106 -8.04 -15.90 1.24
N GLU A 107 -7.30 -15.91 2.35
CA GLU A 107 -7.81 -16.36 3.64
C GLU A 107 -9.00 -15.50 4.11
N LEU A 108 -8.83 -14.17 4.12
CA LEU A 108 -9.86 -13.26 4.58
C LEU A 108 -11.15 -13.38 3.75
N ASN A 109 -11.04 -13.42 2.42
CA ASN A 109 -12.20 -13.56 1.53
C ASN A 109 -12.90 -14.92 1.64
N SER A 110 -12.18 -15.97 2.05
CA SER A 110 -12.78 -17.29 2.29
C SER A 110 -13.54 -17.36 3.61
N LYS A 111 -13.12 -16.58 4.62
CA LYS A 111 -13.65 -16.66 5.99
C LYS A 111 -14.66 -15.57 6.33
N TYR A 112 -14.56 -14.40 5.70
CA TYR A 112 -15.33 -13.22 6.07
C TYR A 112 -16.15 -12.65 4.92
N ARG A 113 -17.27 -11.99 5.26
CA ARG A 113 -18.16 -11.32 4.30
C ARG A 113 -17.56 -9.99 3.88
N ILE A 114 -16.60 -10.05 2.97
CA ILE A 114 -15.91 -8.88 2.42
C ILE A 114 -16.58 -8.43 1.12
N ASP A 115 -16.76 -7.12 1.01
CA ASP A 115 -17.09 -6.45 -0.24
C ASP A 115 -15.79 -6.24 -1.04
N THR A 116 -15.60 -7.07 -2.06
CA THR A 116 -14.38 -7.09 -2.88
C THR A 116 -14.21 -5.88 -3.78
N ASP A 117 -15.22 -5.01 -3.86
CA ASP A 117 -15.11 -3.73 -4.56
C ASP A 117 -14.65 -2.61 -3.63
N ARG A 118 -14.55 -2.87 -2.32
CA ARG A 118 -14.23 -1.91 -1.26
C ARG A 118 -13.17 -2.46 -0.30
N ILE A 119 -12.00 -2.77 -0.87
CA ILE A 119 -10.80 -3.14 -0.11
C ILE A 119 -9.83 -1.96 -0.14
N TYR A 120 -9.34 -1.57 1.03
CA TYR A 120 -8.45 -0.44 1.20
C TYR A 120 -7.17 -0.89 1.89
N LEU A 121 -6.07 -0.20 1.61
CA LEU A 121 -4.77 -0.45 2.23
C LEU A 121 -4.21 0.84 2.82
N THR A 122 -3.70 0.76 4.03
CA THR A 122 -3.15 1.92 4.72
C THR A 122 -1.98 1.48 5.61
N GLY A 123 -1.06 2.37 5.91
CA GLY A 123 0.07 2.05 6.78
C GLY A 123 0.99 3.24 7.00
N VAL A 124 1.87 3.12 7.99
CA VAL A 124 2.78 4.20 8.41
C VAL A 124 4.23 3.75 8.37
N SER A 125 5.16 4.63 7.97
CA SER A 125 6.61 4.35 7.98
C SER A 125 6.93 3.15 7.08
N MET A 126 7.53 2.08 7.63
CA MET A 126 7.68 0.79 6.94
C MET A 126 6.36 0.31 6.31
N GLY A 127 5.23 0.48 7.00
CA GLY A 127 3.90 0.17 6.49
C GLY A 127 3.41 1.14 5.42
N GLY A 128 3.90 2.38 5.39
CA GLY A 128 3.70 3.33 4.30
C GLY A 128 4.38 2.86 3.02
N TYR A 129 5.64 2.41 3.11
CA TYR A 129 6.33 1.70 2.02
C TYR A 129 5.57 0.44 1.58
N GLY A 130 5.16 -0.39 2.54
CA GLY A 130 4.35 -1.58 2.26
C GLY A 130 3.07 -1.26 1.51
N THR A 131 2.40 -0.17 1.87
CA THR A 131 1.16 0.28 1.24
C THR A 131 1.37 0.61 -0.24
N PHE A 132 2.38 1.43 -0.56
CA PHE A 132 2.72 1.73 -1.95
C PHE A 132 3.12 0.48 -2.73
N ILE A 133 4.07 -0.30 -2.21
CA ILE A 133 4.66 -1.44 -2.93
C ILE A 133 3.61 -2.53 -3.18
N THR A 134 2.76 -2.83 -2.21
CA THR A 134 1.68 -3.82 -2.40
C THR A 134 0.66 -3.33 -3.41
N ALA A 135 0.33 -2.04 -3.44
CA ALA A 135 -0.57 -1.48 -4.45
C ALA A 135 0.05 -1.51 -5.87
N LEU A 136 1.38 -1.33 -5.99
CA LEU A 136 2.10 -1.50 -7.25
C LEU A 136 2.09 -2.95 -7.74
N ASP A 137 2.20 -3.92 -6.84
CA ASP A 137 2.15 -5.35 -7.14
C ASP A 137 0.74 -5.83 -7.51
N PHE A 138 -0.29 -5.24 -6.89
CA PHE A 138 -1.68 -5.70 -7.00
C PHE A 138 -2.67 -4.55 -7.28
N PRO A 139 -2.52 -3.80 -8.38
CA PRO A 139 -3.27 -2.57 -8.59
C PRO A 139 -4.79 -2.77 -8.68
N ASP A 140 -5.26 -3.94 -9.12
CA ASP A 140 -6.69 -4.22 -9.30
C ASP A 140 -7.38 -4.70 -8.00
N LYS A 141 -6.63 -4.80 -6.90
CA LYS A 141 -7.15 -5.33 -5.63
C LYS A 141 -7.72 -4.27 -4.72
N PHE A 142 -7.26 -3.02 -4.83
CA PHE A 142 -7.62 -1.93 -3.93
C PHE A 142 -8.56 -0.93 -4.59
N ALA A 143 -9.57 -0.50 -3.85
CA ALA A 143 -10.43 0.62 -4.21
C ALA A 143 -9.78 1.96 -3.84
N ALA A 144 -8.91 1.99 -2.83
CA ALA A 144 -8.13 3.15 -2.42
C ALA A 144 -6.96 2.75 -1.52
N ILE A 145 -5.93 3.59 -1.46
CA ILE A 145 -4.84 3.44 -0.47
C ILE A 145 -4.51 4.76 0.24
N VAL A 146 -4.03 4.65 1.48
CA VAL A 146 -3.63 5.78 2.34
C VAL A 146 -2.25 5.52 2.98
N PRO A 147 -1.16 5.80 2.28
CA PRO A 147 0.19 5.66 2.83
C PRO A 147 0.59 6.91 3.65
N LEU A 148 1.10 6.68 4.85
CA LEU A 148 1.68 7.70 5.74
C LEU A 148 3.20 7.53 5.80
N CYS A 149 3.94 8.62 5.60
CA CYS A 149 5.40 8.73 5.70
C CYS A 149 6.14 7.53 5.12
N GLY A 150 5.88 7.25 3.83
CA GLY A 150 6.44 6.10 3.11
C GLY A 150 7.02 6.47 1.74
N GLY A 151 7.40 5.45 0.99
CA GLY A 151 7.95 5.62 -0.35
C GLY A 151 7.90 4.32 -1.15
N VAL A 152 8.74 4.24 -2.16
CA VAL A 152 8.96 3.04 -2.98
C VAL A 152 10.47 2.80 -3.11
N ASN A 153 10.91 1.60 -3.49
CA ASN A 153 12.32 1.41 -3.87
C ASN A 153 12.55 1.88 -5.30
N ASP A 154 13.80 2.12 -5.69
CA ASP A 154 14.11 2.56 -7.06
C ASP A 154 13.67 1.55 -8.11
N SER A 155 13.77 0.25 -7.83
CA SER A 155 13.28 -0.81 -8.70
C SER A 155 11.76 -0.76 -8.93
N ASP A 156 11.02 -0.22 -7.96
CA ASP A 156 9.55 -0.13 -8.02
C ASP A 156 9.07 1.01 -8.92
N LEU A 157 9.92 2.01 -9.20
CA LEU A 157 9.58 3.13 -10.10
C LEU A 157 9.24 2.66 -11.52
N THR A 158 9.79 1.51 -11.95
CA THR A 158 9.45 0.89 -13.25
C THR A 158 7.97 0.52 -13.38
N ARG A 159 7.25 0.41 -12.26
CA ARG A 159 5.83 0.04 -12.19
C ARG A 159 4.96 1.18 -11.67
N ILE A 160 5.51 2.38 -11.51
CA ILE A 160 4.85 3.48 -10.78
C ILE A 160 3.46 3.82 -11.34
N CYS A 161 3.28 3.71 -12.66
CA CYS A 161 2.00 3.96 -13.31
C CYS A 161 0.89 2.99 -12.90
N ASN A 162 1.18 1.88 -12.21
CA ASN A 162 0.13 1.07 -11.57
C ASN A 162 -0.64 1.84 -10.51
N LEU A 163 -0.02 2.81 -9.82
CA LEU A 163 -0.73 3.67 -8.87
C LEU A 163 -1.71 4.63 -9.54
N SER A 164 -1.54 4.96 -10.83
CA SER A 164 -2.50 5.83 -11.54
C SER A 164 -3.91 5.24 -11.62
N LYS A 165 -4.04 3.92 -11.45
CA LYS A 165 -5.31 3.18 -11.49
C LYS A 165 -6.08 3.22 -10.17
N ILE A 166 -5.45 3.72 -9.10
CA ILE A 166 -5.95 3.58 -7.74
C ILE A 166 -6.06 4.98 -7.13
N PRO A 167 -7.19 5.34 -6.50
CA PRO A 167 -7.23 6.49 -5.60
C PRO A 167 -6.19 6.36 -4.49
N VAL A 168 -5.24 7.30 -4.44
CA VAL A 168 -4.18 7.40 -3.42
C VAL A 168 -4.33 8.71 -2.67
N TRP A 169 -4.39 8.66 -1.34
CA TRP A 169 -4.23 9.85 -0.49
C TRP A 169 -3.03 9.67 0.44
N ALA A 170 -1.89 10.24 0.06
CA ALA A 170 -0.63 10.14 0.78
C ALA A 170 -0.44 11.30 1.76
N PHE A 171 0.25 11.03 2.87
CA PHE A 171 0.59 12.02 3.90
C PHE A 171 2.07 11.89 4.29
N HIS A 172 2.76 13.00 4.52
CA HIS A 172 4.16 12.98 4.97
C HIS A 172 4.51 14.27 5.73
N GLY A 173 5.24 14.14 6.85
CA GLY A 173 5.79 15.29 7.57
C GLY A 173 6.92 15.96 6.79
N THR A 174 6.91 17.29 6.67
CA THR A 174 7.97 18.03 5.96
C THR A 174 9.29 18.07 6.75
N ALA A 175 9.25 17.77 8.05
CA ALA A 175 10.39 17.69 8.94
C ALA A 175 10.68 16.24 9.40
N ASP A 176 10.26 15.23 8.63
CA ASP A 176 10.53 13.82 8.93
C ASP A 176 12.05 13.53 8.95
N ASP A 177 12.54 13.12 10.11
CA ASP A 177 13.96 12.86 10.39
C ASP A 177 14.36 11.40 10.19
N LYS A 178 13.41 10.53 9.82
CA LYS A 178 13.64 9.08 9.59
C LYS A 178 13.49 8.71 8.12
N ILE A 179 12.43 9.19 7.48
CA ILE A 179 12.15 8.95 6.07
C ILE A 179 12.07 10.33 5.42
N PRO A 180 13.00 10.68 4.51
CA PRO A 180 12.97 12.00 3.88
C PRO A 180 11.63 12.26 3.18
N PHE A 181 11.06 13.45 3.35
CA PHE A 181 9.84 13.90 2.68
C PHE A 181 9.88 13.67 1.15
N SER A 182 11.07 13.78 0.55
CA SER A 182 11.32 13.52 -0.87
C SER A 182 10.95 12.10 -1.33
N GLU A 183 10.84 11.13 -0.41
CA GLU A 183 10.45 9.76 -0.72
C GLU A 183 8.99 9.63 -1.20
N THR A 184 8.09 10.47 -0.68
CA THR A 184 6.72 10.56 -1.22
C THR A 184 6.64 11.55 -2.38
N GLU A 185 7.36 12.68 -2.31
CA GLU A 185 7.38 13.67 -3.39
C GLU A 185 7.84 13.07 -4.74
N ARG A 186 8.85 12.20 -4.71
CA ARG A 186 9.36 11.56 -5.93
C ARG A 186 8.32 10.63 -6.59
N ILE A 187 7.37 10.09 -5.83
CA ILE A 187 6.27 9.28 -6.37
C ILE A 187 5.31 10.18 -7.16
N GLU A 188 4.91 11.31 -6.58
CA GLU A 188 4.05 12.30 -7.23
C GLU A 188 4.66 12.75 -8.55
N LYS A 189 5.95 13.12 -8.52
CA LYS A 189 6.71 13.53 -9.70
C LYS A 189 6.80 12.42 -10.75
N ALA A 190 7.05 11.17 -10.33
CA ALA A 190 7.13 10.05 -11.25
C ALA A 190 5.79 9.77 -11.95
N LEU A 191 4.66 10.03 -11.28
CA LEU A 191 3.32 9.86 -11.85
C LEU A 191 2.98 10.89 -12.95
N GLU A 192 3.68 12.02 -13.03
CA GLU A 192 3.53 12.99 -14.14
C GLU A 192 3.85 12.38 -15.52
N SER A 193 4.65 11.30 -15.55
CA SER A 193 4.99 10.57 -16.77
C SER A 193 3.94 9.53 -17.19
N CYS A 194 2.93 9.29 -16.35
CA CYS A 194 1.88 8.32 -16.61
C CYS A 194 0.68 8.97 -17.35
N GLU A 195 -0.18 8.14 -17.95
CA GLU A 195 -1.36 8.63 -18.71
C GLU A 195 -2.30 9.51 -17.88
N SER A 196 -2.34 9.31 -16.56
CA SER A 196 -3.08 10.14 -15.61
C SER A 196 -2.41 10.10 -14.24
N ASN A 197 -2.39 11.24 -13.54
CA ASN A 197 -2.00 11.35 -12.13
C ASN A 197 -3.15 11.83 -11.23
N LYS A 198 -4.37 11.99 -11.78
CA LYS A 198 -5.52 12.60 -11.08
C LYS A 198 -5.98 11.85 -9.83
N ASN A 199 -5.62 10.58 -9.73
CA ASN A 199 -5.97 9.72 -8.61
C ASN A 199 -4.97 9.84 -7.45
N PHE A 200 -3.88 10.58 -7.60
CA PHE A 200 -2.89 10.79 -6.55
C PHE A 200 -3.11 12.13 -5.86
N LYS A 201 -3.36 12.09 -4.56
CA LYS A 201 -3.45 13.26 -3.68
C LYS A 201 -2.35 13.18 -2.64
N PHE A 202 -1.44 14.14 -2.65
CA PHE A 202 -0.43 14.28 -1.60
C PHE A 202 -0.81 15.39 -0.61
N THR A 203 -0.64 15.15 0.68
CA THR A 203 -0.81 16.15 1.74
C THR A 203 0.47 16.23 2.58
N PRO A 204 1.32 17.24 2.30
CA PRO A 204 2.44 17.60 3.17
C PRO A 204 1.91 18.10 4.52
N LEU A 205 2.56 17.69 5.60
CA LEU A 205 2.25 18.11 6.96
C LEU A 205 3.39 19.01 7.44
N GLU A 206 3.14 20.32 7.41
CA GLU A 206 4.17 21.33 7.63
C GLU A 206 4.75 21.26 9.05
N ASN A 207 6.08 21.21 9.16
CA ASN A 207 6.86 21.06 10.40
C ASN A 207 6.61 19.78 11.20
N GLU A 208 5.83 18.83 10.68
CA GLU A 208 5.61 17.55 11.32
C GLU A 208 6.78 16.59 11.05
N GLY A 209 7.14 15.80 12.07
CA GLY A 209 8.19 14.79 11.99
C GLY A 209 7.68 13.42 11.52
N HIS A 210 8.39 12.36 11.90
CA HIS A 210 8.06 10.99 11.44
C HIS A 210 6.75 10.42 12.01
N GLY A 211 6.42 10.77 13.25
CA GLY A 211 5.33 10.17 14.04
C GLY A 211 3.96 10.74 13.69
N ILE A 212 3.46 10.48 12.47
CA ILE A 212 2.18 11.02 11.97
C ILE A 212 1.01 10.02 12.07
N GLU A 213 1.19 8.88 12.74
CA GLU A 213 0.14 7.88 12.95
C GLU A 213 -1.04 8.40 13.79
N TYR A 214 -0.88 9.52 14.51
CA TYR A 214 -1.97 10.21 15.21
C TYR A 214 -3.08 10.65 14.25
N LEU A 215 -2.81 10.76 12.95
CA LEU A 215 -3.81 11.08 11.93
C LEU A 215 -4.95 10.05 11.89
N TYR A 216 -4.68 8.77 12.19
CA TYR A 216 -5.76 7.78 12.28
C TYR A 216 -6.79 8.16 13.35
N GLN A 217 -6.35 8.76 14.46
CA GLN A 217 -7.25 9.19 15.52
C GLN A 217 -7.90 10.55 15.23
N THR A 218 -7.12 11.47 14.69
CA THR A 218 -7.47 12.91 14.62
C THR A 218 -8.07 13.33 13.29
N LYS A 219 -7.95 12.49 12.25
CA LYS A 219 -8.38 12.80 10.88
C LYS A 219 -9.44 11.80 10.39
N PRO A 220 -10.70 11.89 10.88
CA PRO A 220 -11.77 10.98 10.46
C PRO A 220 -12.09 11.06 8.96
N GLU A 221 -11.68 12.13 8.27
CA GLU A 221 -11.83 12.26 6.82
C GLU A 221 -11.06 11.18 6.05
N ILE A 222 -10.01 10.58 6.63
CA ILE A 222 -9.34 9.43 6.03
C ILE A 222 -10.36 8.31 5.80
N TYR A 223 -11.13 7.96 6.84
CA TYR A 223 -12.12 6.89 6.79
C TYR A 223 -13.28 7.22 5.87
N GLN A 224 -13.79 8.45 5.96
CA GLN A 224 -14.87 8.91 5.07
C GLN A 224 -14.44 8.88 3.61
N TRP A 225 -13.21 9.31 3.32
CA TRP A 225 -12.68 9.35 1.96
C TRP A 225 -12.49 7.95 1.39
N ILE A 226 -11.88 7.00 2.13
CA ILE A 226 -11.74 5.63 1.63
C ILE A 226 -13.11 4.97 1.42
N LEU A 227 -14.07 5.17 2.33
CA LEU A 227 -15.39 4.53 2.24
C LEU A 227 -16.24 5.02 1.07
N ASN A 228 -15.91 6.17 0.50
CA ASN A 228 -16.51 6.71 -0.71
C ASN A 228 -15.87 6.17 -2.00
N GLN A 229 -14.76 5.44 -1.93
CA GLN A 229 -14.13 4.83 -3.10
C GLN A 229 -14.71 3.44 -3.39
N LYS A 230 -14.78 3.09 -4.67
CA LYS A 230 -15.19 1.78 -5.15
C LYS A 230 -14.52 1.49 -6.50
N LYS A 231 -14.12 0.25 -6.73
CA LYS A 231 -13.62 -0.21 -8.04
C LYS A 231 -14.71 -0.26 -9.10
#